data_AF-A0A9E2AMP9-F1
#
_entry.id   AF-A0A9E2AMP9-F1
#
_cell.length_a   1.000
_cell.length_b   1.000
_cell.length_c   1.000
_cell.angle_alpha   90.00
_cell.angle_beta   90.00
_cell.angle_gamma   90.00
#
_symmetry.space_group_name_H-M   'P 1'
#
loop_
_entity.id
_entity.type
_entity.pdbx_description
1 polymer ?
#
loop_
_entity_poly.entity_id
_entity_poly.type
_entity_poly.pdbx_seq_one_letter_code
_entity_poly.pdbx_strand_id
1 'polypeptide(L)'
;MKVVETVNNPKIQWLCVQAEPDWIGTILTFEISPTEDKTLLRFNHDKWPTHGDFFARWNFSWAKYFVSLRDYVDRGLGQPYAPNESN
;
A
#
# COMPACT_ATOMS: atom_id res chain seq x y z
N MET A 1 9.32 8.55 -2.16
CA MET A 1 9.21 7.35 -3.02
C MET A 1 9.96 7.57 -4.32
N LYS A 2 10.62 6.54 -4.86
CA LYS A 2 11.26 6.54 -6.18
C LYS A 2 10.68 5.39 -7.01
N VAL A 3 10.31 5.65 -8.26
CA VAL A 3 9.87 4.59 -9.18
C VAL A 3 11.05 3.66 -9.51
N VAL A 4 10.86 2.36 -9.27
CA VAL A 4 11.85 1.31 -9.54
C VAL A 4 11.49 0.57 -10.82
N GLU A 5 10.22 0.26 -10.99
CA GLU A 5 9.70 -0.44 -12.14
C GLU A 5 8.32 0.12 -12.49
N THR A 6 8.10 0.36 -13.78
CA THR A 6 6.79 0.55 -14.38
C THR A 6 6.73 -0.35 -15.60
N VAL A 7 5.99 -1.44 -15.50
CA VAL A 7 5.54 -2.17 -16.69
C VAL A 7 4.24 -1.50 -17.11
N ASN A 8 4.09 -1.14 -18.39
CA ASN A 8 2.89 -0.52 -18.96
C ASN A 8 1.64 -1.35 -18.67
N ASN A 9 1.06 -1.17 -17.49
CA ASN A 9 0.03 -2.00 -16.90
C ASN A 9 0.45 -3.50 -16.78
N PRO A 10 0.30 -4.16 -15.62
CA PRO A 10 -0.44 -3.70 -14.45
C PRO A 10 0.38 -3.66 -13.15
N LYS A 11 1.71 -3.53 -13.24
CA LYS A 11 2.61 -3.55 -12.09
C LYS A 11 3.38 -2.25 -11.95
N ILE A 12 3.38 -1.71 -10.73
CA ILE A 12 4.26 -0.61 -10.33
C ILE A 12 5.01 -0.98 -9.06
N GLN A 13 6.30 -0.64 -9.03
CA GLN A 13 7.14 -0.81 -7.85
C GLN A 13 7.80 0.51 -7.46
N TRP A 14 7.76 0.82 -6.17
CA TRP A 14 8.38 1.99 -5.58
C TRP A 14 9.36 1.63 -4.48
N LEU A 15 10.56 2.20 -4.55
CA LEU A 15 11.54 2.19 -3.47
C LEU A 15 11.26 3.37 -2.54
N CYS A 16 11.17 3.09 -1.25
CA CYS A 16 11.16 4.14 -0.26
C CYS A 16 12.59 4.69 -0.07
N VAL A 17 12.77 5.97 -0.38
CA VAL A 17 14.07 6.67 -0.28
C VAL A 17 14.12 7.67 0.87
N GLN A 18 12.97 7.98 1.47
CA GLN A 18 12.85 8.95 2.56
C GLN A 18 11.53 8.70 3.32
N ALA A 19 11.65 8.35 4.60
CA ALA A 19 10.58 8.08 5.58
C ALA A 19 11.23 7.85 6.97
N GLU A 20 10.51 7.27 7.94
CA GLU A 20 11.16 6.73 9.15
C GLU A 20 12.20 5.65 8.79
N PRO A 21 13.23 5.42 9.64
CA PRO A 21 14.36 4.54 9.31
C PRO A 21 13.96 3.16 8.79
N ASP A 22 12.95 2.53 9.38
CA ASP A 22 12.51 1.19 9.02
C ASP A 22 11.80 1.10 7.65
N TRP A 23 11.32 2.23 7.11
CA TRP A 23 10.77 2.29 5.76
C TRP A 23 11.83 2.54 4.70
N ILE A 24 12.94 3.21 5.01
CA ILE A 24 13.95 3.52 3.99
C ILE A 24 14.56 2.21 3.47
N GLY A 25 14.49 2.00 2.16
CA GLY A 25 14.94 0.76 1.51
C GLY A 25 13.84 -0.27 1.28
N THR A 26 12.63 -0.09 1.82
CA THR A 26 11.51 -0.98 1.54
C THR A 26 10.98 -0.80 0.11
N ILE A 27 10.33 -1.85 -0.40
CA ILE A 27 9.73 -1.85 -1.74
C ILE A 27 8.23 -2.04 -1.60
N LEU A 28 7.46 -1.11 -2.17
CA LEU A 28 6.02 -1.25 -2.32
C LEU A 28 5.73 -1.72 -3.75
N THR A 29 4.98 -2.80 -3.87
CA THR A 29 4.53 -3.35 -5.15
C THR A 29 3.01 -3.31 -5.20
N PHE A 30 2.47 -2.74 -6.26
CA PHE A 30 1.05 -2.79 -6.58
C PHE A 30 0.89 -3.47 -7.93
N GLU A 31 0.09 -4.54 -7.94
CA GLU A 31 -0.24 -5.31 -9.14
C GLU A 31 -1.75 -5.36 -9.30
N ILE A 32 -2.23 -4.97 -10.48
CA ILE A 32 -3.64 -4.97 -10.82
C ILE A 32 -3.91 -6.10 -11.81
N SER A 33 -5.05 -6.78 -11.70
CA SER A 33 -5.44 -7.74 -12.73
C SER A 33 -6.96 -7.80 -12.83
N PRO A 34 -7.52 -7.95 -14.05
CA PRO A 34 -8.94 -8.21 -14.19
C PRO A 34 -9.30 -9.56 -13.56
N THR A 35 -10.49 -9.63 -12.95
CA THR A 35 -11.20 -10.88 -12.65
C THR A 35 -12.51 -10.89 -13.45
N GLU A 36 -13.33 -11.91 -13.32
CA GLU A 36 -14.56 -12.08 -14.13
C GLU A 36 -15.52 -10.87 -14.03
N ASP A 37 -15.66 -10.29 -12.84
CA ASP A 37 -16.60 -9.18 -12.55
C ASP A 37 -15.95 -7.98 -11.82
N LYS A 38 -14.65 -8.06 -11.51
CA LYS A 38 -13.96 -7.11 -10.62
C LYS A 38 -12.51 -6.87 -11.06
N THR A 39 -11.82 -6.06 -10.28
CA THR A 39 -10.38 -5.85 -10.37
C THR A 39 -9.71 -6.33 -9.09
N LEU A 40 -8.70 -7.17 -9.22
CA LEU A 40 -7.87 -7.60 -8.10
C LEU A 40 -6.66 -6.68 -7.97
N LEU A 41 -6.48 -6.09 -6.79
CA LEU A 41 -5.26 -5.40 -6.39
C LEU A 41 -4.45 -6.31 -5.47
N ARG A 42 -3.26 -6.73 -5.90
CA ARG A 42 -2.27 -7.39 -5.05
C ARG A 42 -1.27 -6.35 -4.57
N PHE A 43 -1.06 -6.30 -3.26
CA PHE A 43 -0.13 -5.37 -2.64
C PHE A 43 0.92 -6.13 -1.83
N ASN A 44 2.19 -5.75 -2.00
CA ASN A 44 3.28 -6.19 -1.15
C ASN A 44 4.06 -4.96 -0.64
N HIS A 45 4.44 -5.00 0.64
CA HIS A 45 5.40 -4.07 1.22
C HIS A 45 6.56 -4.90 1.79
N ASP A 46 7.63 -5.01 1.00
CA ASP A 46 8.72 -5.94 1.23
C ASP A 46 10.01 -5.22 1.62
N LYS A 47 11.05 -6.02 1.92
CA LYS A 47 12.41 -5.56 2.26
C LYS A 47 12.48 -4.74 3.56
N TRP A 48 11.56 -5.03 4.47
CA TRP A 48 11.67 -4.56 5.85
C TRP A 48 12.95 -5.10 6.50
N PRO A 49 13.65 -4.29 7.31
CA PRO A 49 14.82 -4.76 8.04
C PRO A 49 14.45 -5.79 9.11
N THR A 50 13.27 -5.66 9.72
CA THR A 50 12.73 -6.62 10.71
C THR A 50 11.20 -6.71 10.58
N HIS A 51 10.60 -7.82 11.04
CA HIS A 51 9.14 -7.96 11.16
C HIS A 51 8.67 -7.62 12.58
N GLY A 52 9.13 -6.48 13.12
CA GLY A 52 8.78 -6.01 14.47
C GLY A 52 7.50 -5.16 14.52
N ASP A 53 7.32 -4.41 15.61
CA ASP A 53 6.12 -3.59 15.86
C ASP A 53 5.84 -2.58 14.73
N PHE A 54 6.88 -2.03 14.11
CA PHE A 54 6.72 -1.07 13.03
C PHE A 54 6.12 -1.73 11.77
N PHE A 55 6.63 -2.91 11.40
CA PHE A 55 6.04 -3.73 10.35
C PHE A 55 4.57 -4.05 10.66
N ALA A 56 4.27 -4.53 11.87
CA ALA A 56 2.92 -4.91 12.28
C ALA A 56 1.94 -3.72 12.21
N ARG A 57 2.36 -2.54 12.68
CA ARG A 57 1.59 -1.29 12.60
C ARG A 57 1.25 -0.96 11.15
N TRP A 58 2.24 -0.96 10.26
CA TRP A 58 2.02 -0.58 8.87
C TRP A 58 1.25 -1.62 8.07
N ASN A 59 1.45 -2.91 8.34
CA ASN A 59 0.64 -3.99 7.78
C ASN A 59 -0.85 -3.79 8.11
N PHE A 60 -1.17 -3.49 9.37
CA PHE A 60 -2.54 -3.19 9.78
C PHE A 60 -3.10 -1.91 9.13
N SER A 61 -2.31 -0.84 9.08
CA SER A 61 -2.70 0.42 8.44
C SER A 61 -3.00 0.24 6.96
N TRP A 62 -2.20 -0.55 6.23
CA TRP A 62 -2.46 -0.86 4.81
C TRP A 62 -3.82 -1.50 4.58
N ALA A 63 -4.22 -2.44 5.43
CA ALA A 63 -5.56 -3.04 5.34
C ALA A 63 -6.67 -1.98 5.45
N LYS A 64 -6.55 -1.00 6.36
CA LYS A 64 -7.51 0.11 6.47
C LYS A 64 -7.55 0.99 5.22
N TYR A 65 -6.37 1.33 4.68
CA TYR A 65 -6.28 2.12 3.45
C TYR A 65 -6.93 1.40 2.26
N PHE A 66 -6.77 0.09 2.13
CA PHE A 66 -7.40 -0.67 1.03
C PHE A 66 -8.90 -0.81 1.18
N VAL A 67 -9.43 -0.93 2.41
CA VAL A 67 -10.88 -0.87 2.65
C VAL A 67 -11.44 0.49 2.19
N SER A 68 -10.79 1.57 2.59
CA SER A 68 -11.16 2.94 2.21
C SER A 68 -11.08 3.16 0.69
N LEU A 69 -10.02 2.66 0.05
CA LEU A 69 -9.84 2.72 -1.40
C LEU A 69 -10.95 1.98 -2.14
N ARG A 70 -11.29 0.77 -1.71
CA ARG A 70 -12.40 0.00 -2.30
C ARG A 70 -13.71 0.77 -2.18
N ASP A 71 -14.04 1.26 -0.99
CA ASP A 71 -15.30 1.99 -0.76
C ASP A 71 -15.37 3.26 -1.63
N TYR A 72 -14.25 3.96 -1.80
CA TYR A 72 -14.15 5.10 -2.71
C TYR A 72 -14.36 4.71 -4.18
N VAL A 73 -13.73 3.63 -4.65
CA VAL A 73 -13.90 3.14 -6.03
C VAL A 73 -15.34 2.69 -6.29
N ASP A 74 -15.94 1.97 -5.35
CA ASP A 74 -17.28 1.37 -5.53
C ASP A 74 -18.41 2.40 -5.36
N ARG A 75 -18.25 3.38 -4.46
CA ARG A 75 -19.36 4.26 -4.00
C ARG A 75 -19.06 5.75 -4.10
N GLY A 76 -17.84 6.13 -4.49
CA GLY A 76 -17.37 7.52 -4.51
C GLY A 76 -17.05 8.11 -3.13
N LEU A 77 -17.12 7.31 -2.06
CA LEU A 77 -16.92 7.75 -0.67
C LEU A 77 -15.96 6.82 0.06
N GLY A 78 -14.77 7.34 0.41
CA GLY A 78 -13.77 6.63 1.23
C GLY A 78 -13.78 7.08 2.68
N GLN A 79 -12.97 6.42 3.50
CA GLN A 79 -12.66 6.80 4.88
C GLN A 79 -11.17 7.16 4.96
N PRO A 80 -10.76 8.38 4.56
CA PRO A 80 -9.36 8.77 4.60
C PRO A 80 -8.84 8.78 6.05
N TYR A 81 -7.54 8.55 6.23
CA TYR A 81 -6.93 8.66 7.55
C TYR A 81 -7.10 10.10 8.10
N ALA A 82 -7.70 10.22 9.29
CA ALA A 82 -7.81 11.45 10.04
C ALA A 82 -6.69 11.50 11.10
N PRO A 83 -5.78 12.49 11.07
CA PRO A 83 -4.64 12.58 12.01
C PRO A 83 -5.02 12.62 13.49
N ASN A 84 -6.30 12.84 13.82
CA ASN A 84 -6.78 13.05 15.17
C ASN A 84 -7.39 11.78 15.81
N GLU A 85 -7.36 10.65 15.09
CA GLU A 85 -7.78 9.34 15.59
C GLU A 85 -6.58 8.39 15.67
N SER A 86 -5.71 8.66 16.63
CA SER A 86 -4.63 7.75 17.01
C SER A 86 -5.03 6.94 18.25
N ASN A 87 -5.12 5.62 18.08
CA ASN A 87 -4.93 4.67 19.19
C ASN A 87 -3.49 4.72 19.69
#